data_AF-A0A950V5Z3-F1
#
_entry.id   AF-A0A950V5Z3-F1
#
_cell.length_a   1.000
_cell.length_b   1.000
_cell.length_c   1.000
_cell.angle_alpha   90.00
_cell.angle_beta   90.00
_cell.angle_gamma   90.00
#
_symmetry.space_group_name_H-M   'P 1'
#
loop_
_entity.id
_entity.type
_entity.pdbx_description
1 polymer ?
#
loop_
_entity_poly.entity_id
_entity_poly.type
_entity_poly.pdbx_seq_one_letter_code
_entity_poly.pdbx_strand_id
1 'polypeptide(L)'
;MKVLGVITTMLALALSVAAQTVVVGTGNPDVDVPAVQAAVDGGGEVLLRGHFSFDRPPTIPTALDGLPPAMVLVSRTVSISGGPEATIEAGTCPFYIEAPGASVTIKNLRFIHPTSDAILVYAVAGLTIASCKIEGLMPAGGSGSGIALLTIDAIPTPTQPGHPENISGRLVIANNDMDLAGGTPSDIALGIVIFSVGVSPDREVDIYISGNHIRNVTEPAVNMRRVGGRAHVENNVLSTGPISVGAGEVIRVANIGSFVIAHNSIHCEWLNPGSVGVGVLSQVPEWPMEHAVVIDNEVIMSLPDGTEFTPFSAGIDIRGF
;
A
#
# COMPACT_ATOMS: atom_id res chain seq x y z
N MET A 1 -37.10 -2.58 56.75
CA MET A 1 -36.16 -1.85 55.87
C MET A 1 -34.88 -2.66 55.76
N LYS A 2 -34.61 -3.28 54.60
CA LYS A 2 -33.35 -3.99 54.32
C LYS A 2 -32.41 -3.01 53.61
N VAL A 3 -31.29 -2.68 54.23
CA VAL A 3 -30.26 -1.82 53.65
C VAL A 3 -29.41 -2.69 52.72
N LEU A 4 -29.46 -2.41 51.42
CA LEU A 4 -28.68 -3.07 50.39
C LEU A 4 -27.31 -2.36 50.30
N GLY A 5 -26.24 -3.04 50.69
CA GLY A 5 -24.87 -2.52 50.58
C GLY A 5 -24.38 -2.63 49.14
N VAL A 6 -24.13 -1.48 48.50
CA VAL A 6 -23.50 -1.39 47.18
C VAL A 6 -21.99 -1.46 47.38
N ILE A 7 -21.39 -2.61 47.06
CA ILE A 7 -19.93 -2.76 46.98
C ILE A 7 -19.49 -2.17 45.63
N THR A 8 -18.84 -1.02 45.68
CA THR A 8 -18.28 -0.35 44.50
C THR A 8 -16.87 -0.89 44.30
N THR A 9 -16.71 -1.85 43.38
CA THR A 9 -15.40 -2.38 43.00
C THR A 9 -14.71 -1.36 42.08
N MET A 10 -13.76 -0.60 42.60
CA MET A 10 -12.87 0.21 41.77
C MET A 10 -11.90 -0.71 41.03
N LEU A 11 -12.11 -0.88 39.73
CA LEU A 11 -11.18 -1.56 38.84
C LEU A 11 -10.07 -0.56 38.47
N ALA A 12 -8.91 -0.68 39.09
CA ALA A 12 -7.73 0.10 38.71
C ALA A 12 -7.15 -0.48 37.40
N LEU A 13 -7.42 0.18 36.28
CA LEU A 13 -6.75 -0.10 35.00
C LEU A 13 -5.32 0.44 35.06
N ALA A 14 -4.35 -0.44 35.28
CA ALA A 14 -2.95 -0.10 35.10
C ALA A 14 -2.69 0.10 33.59
N LEU A 15 -2.51 1.35 33.18
CA LEU A 15 -2.02 1.68 31.84
C LEU A 15 -0.54 1.28 31.78
N SER A 16 -0.26 0.13 31.19
CA SER A 16 1.10 -0.25 30.83
C SER A 16 1.57 0.67 29.71
N VAL A 17 2.42 1.66 30.02
CA VAL A 17 3.18 2.38 29.00
C VAL A 17 4.15 1.37 28.40
N ALA A 18 3.90 0.92 27.18
CA ALA A 18 4.83 0.05 26.47
C ALA A 18 6.17 0.79 26.33
N ALA A 19 7.27 0.12 26.65
CA ALA A 19 8.59 0.71 26.48
C ALA A 19 8.83 0.98 24.98
N GLN A 20 9.10 2.23 24.63
CA GLN A 20 9.48 2.60 23.28
C GLN A 20 10.95 2.20 23.03
N THR A 21 11.18 1.42 21.97
CA THR A 21 12.53 1.09 21.50
C THR A 21 12.98 2.13 20.50
N VAL A 22 14.09 2.81 20.78
CA VAL A 22 14.67 3.81 19.86
C VAL A 22 15.84 3.19 19.11
N VAL A 23 15.79 3.23 17.79
CA VAL A 23 16.90 2.85 16.91
C VAL A 23 17.45 4.10 16.24
N VAL A 24 18.76 4.28 16.26
CA VAL A 24 19.44 5.40 15.62
C VAL A 24 20.22 4.88 14.43
N GLY A 25 19.90 5.39 13.25
CA GLY A 25 20.58 5.05 12.01
C GLY A 25 22.03 5.52 12.02
N THR A 26 22.90 4.65 11.53
CA THR A 26 24.34 4.86 11.44
C THR A 26 24.81 5.14 10.02
N GLY A 27 23.96 4.93 9.02
CA GLY A 27 24.29 4.96 7.60
C GLY A 27 25.07 3.74 7.13
N ASN A 28 25.16 2.69 7.96
CA ASN A 28 25.84 1.45 7.64
C ASN A 28 24.83 0.30 7.58
N PRO A 29 24.59 -0.32 6.41
CA PRO A 29 23.58 -1.36 6.25
C PRO A 29 23.89 -2.65 7.04
N ASP A 30 25.15 -2.88 7.44
CA ASP A 30 25.51 -4.00 8.30
C ASP A 30 25.15 -3.80 9.77
N VAL A 31 24.85 -2.56 10.17
CA VAL A 31 24.42 -2.22 11.53
C VAL A 31 22.93 -1.88 11.54
N ASP A 32 22.48 -1.10 10.57
CA ASP A 32 21.14 -0.51 10.53
C ASP A 32 20.07 -1.59 10.34
N VAL A 33 20.22 -2.47 9.34
CA VAL A 33 19.22 -3.51 9.05
C VAL A 33 19.05 -4.47 10.24
N PRO A 34 20.12 -5.05 10.83
CA PRO A 34 19.97 -5.89 12.02
C PRO A 34 19.42 -5.15 13.25
N ALA A 35 19.77 -3.89 13.47
CA ALA A 35 19.26 -3.10 14.59
C ALA A 35 17.75 -2.82 14.46
N VAL A 36 17.28 -2.49 13.25
CA VAL A 36 15.85 -2.33 12.98
C VAL A 36 15.12 -3.68 13.12
N GLN A 37 15.67 -4.77 12.56
CA GLN A 37 15.09 -6.10 12.72
C GLN A 37 14.93 -6.49 14.20
N ALA A 38 15.97 -6.31 15.01
CA ALA A 38 15.92 -6.64 16.44
C ALA A 38 14.86 -5.82 17.20
N ALA A 39 14.70 -4.54 16.86
CA ALA A 39 13.67 -3.69 17.46
C ALA A 39 12.26 -4.14 17.04
N VAL A 40 12.06 -4.45 15.75
CA VAL A 40 10.80 -4.97 15.23
C VAL A 40 10.44 -6.33 15.84
N ASP A 41 11.43 -7.21 16.02
CA ASP A 41 11.27 -8.50 16.70
C ASP A 41 10.86 -8.33 18.16
N GLY A 42 11.21 -7.21 18.81
CA GLY A 42 10.72 -6.85 20.13
C GLY A 42 9.21 -6.54 20.17
N GLY A 43 8.62 -6.14 19.04
CA GLY A 43 7.25 -5.64 18.96
C GLY A 43 7.08 -4.29 19.67
N GLY A 44 5.84 -3.94 20.04
CA GLY A 44 5.57 -2.71 20.79
C GLY A 44 5.76 -1.44 19.94
N GLU A 45 6.35 -0.39 20.52
CA GLU A 45 6.62 0.87 19.82
C GLU A 45 8.10 0.97 19.44
N VAL A 46 8.36 1.20 18.16
CA VAL A 46 9.70 1.41 17.59
C VAL A 46 9.79 2.83 17.01
N LEU A 47 10.77 3.60 17.46
CA LEU A 47 11.09 4.93 16.94
C LEU A 47 12.43 4.90 16.21
N LEU A 48 12.41 5.15 14.91
CA LEU A 48 13.61 5.26 14.07
C LEU A 48 14.07 6.72 14.02
N ARG A 49 15.37 6.99 14.18
CA ARG A 49 15.94 8.34 14.13
C ARG A 49 17.20 8.39 13.28
N GLY A 50 17.37 9.48 12.53
CA GLY A 50 18.54 9.69 11.70
C GLY A 50 18.51 8.92 10.38
N HIS A 51 19.67 8.71 9.80
CA HIS A 51 19.81 8.15 8.47
C HIS A 51 20.17 6.66 8.52
N PHE A 52 19.32 5.82 7.94
CA PHE A 52 19.51 4.39 7.82
C PHE A 52 19.87 4.05 6.38
N SER A 53 20.89 3.22 6.19
CA SER A 53 21.18 2.61 4.88
C SER A 53 20.69 1.17 4.87
N PHE A 54 19.92 0.82 3.84
CA PHE A 54 19.47 -0.54 3.55
C PHE A 54 20.15 -1.07 2.27
N ASP A 55 21.27 -0.47 1.85
CA ASP A 55 22.04 -0.84 0.66
C ASP A 55 22.88 -2.11 0.88
N ARG A 56 22.19 -3.23 1.05
CA ARG A 56 22.77 -4.57 1.10
C ARG A 56 21.82 -5.57 0.46
N PRO A 57 22.31 -6.73 0.00
CA PRO A 57 21.43 -7.80 -0.46
C PRO A 57 20.45 -8.21 0.65
N PRO A 58 19.15 -8.35 0.34
CA PRO A 58 18.18 -8.82 1.31
C PRO A 58 18.43 -10.29 1.65
N THR A 59 18.15 -10.67 2.90
CA THR A 59 18.46 -12.03 3.39
C THR A 59 17.27 -12.76 3.99
N ILE A 60 16.12 -12.10 4.14
CA ILE A 60 14.95 -12.69 4.79
C ILE A 60 14.00 -13.21 3.71
N PRO A 61 13.75 -14.53 3.61
CA PRO A 61 12.80 -15.07 2.65
C PRO A 61 11.38 -14.52 2.88
N THR A 62 10.64 -14.33 1.80
CA THR A 62 9.20 -13.99 1.81
C THR A 62 8.36 -15.25 1.65
N ALA A 63 7.12 -15.24 2.13
CA ALA A 63 6.18 -16.35 1.93
C ALA A 63 5.60 -16.43 0.52
N LEU A 64 5.69 -15.33 -0.25
CA LEU A 64 5.31 -15.31 -1.66
C LEU A 64 6.47 -15.76 -2.54
N ASP A 65 6.24 -16.83 -3.30
CA ASP A 65 7.11 -17.26 -4.38
C ASP A 65 7.18 -16.16 -5.46
N GLY A 66 8.37 -15.91 -5.99
CA GLY A 66 8.61 -14.91 -7.05
C GLY A 66 9.05 -13.55 -6.54
N LEU A 67 8.69 -13.19 -5.30
CA LEU A 67 9.11 -11.92 -4.70
C LEU A 67 10.56 -11.96 -4.22
N PRO A 68 11.28 -10.82 -4.28
CA PRO A 68 12.61 -10.73 -3.72
C PRO A 68 12.57 -10.89 -2.19
N PRO A 69 13.65 -11.38 -1.57
CA PRO A 69 13.77 -11.39 -0.12
C PRO A 69 13.62 -9.98 0.48
N ALA A 70 13.25 -9.92 1.75
CA ALA A 70 13.06 -8.69 2.50
C ALA A 70 14.32 -8.24 3.25
N MET A 71 14.34 -6.94 3.57
CA MET A 71 15.34 -6.33 4.45
C MET A 71 14.97 -6.51 5.92
N VAL A 72 13.72 -6.18 6.27
CA VAL A 72 13.14 -6.33 7.62
C VAL A 72 11.80 -7.04 7.54
N LEU A 73 11.63 -8.08 8.35
CA LEU A 73 10.37 -8.82 8.52
C LEU A 73 9.63 -8.32 9.76
N VAL A 74 8.40 -7.85 9.54
CA VAL A 74 7.44 -7.55 10.60
C VAL A 74 6.52 -8.75 10.78
N SER A 75 6.69 -9.48 11.89
CA SER A 75 6.01 -10.75 12.16
C SER A 75 4.97 -10.72 13.30
N ARG A 76 4.74 -9.55 13.91
CA ARG A 76 3.88 -9.39 15.08
C ARG A 76 3.34 -7.96 15.19
N THR A 77 2.50 -7.73 16.20
CA THR A 77 1.99 -6.39 16.51
C THR A 77 3.14 -5.44 16.83
N VAL A 78 3.29 -4.40 16.02
CA VAL A 78 4.31 -3.36 16.19
C VAL A 78 3.81 -2.03 15.61
N SER A 79 4.23 -0.94 16.23
CA SER A 79 4.07 0.43 15.72
C SER A 79 5.44 1.02 15.45
N ILE A 80 5.79 1.17 14.17
CA ILE A 80 7.05 1.73 13.70
C ILE A 80 6.81 3.18 13.30
N SER A 81 7.60 4.10 13.84
CA SER A 81 7.51 5.52 13.53
C SER A 81 8.87 6.12 13.22
N GLY A 82 8.92 7.04 12.26
CA GLY A 82 10.08 7.90 12.04
C GLY A 82 10.05 9.14 12.93
N GLY A 83 11.19 9.45 13.53
CA GLY A 83 11.45 10.76 14.14
C GLY A 83 11.70 11.84 13.08
N PRO A 84 11.85 13.10 13.50
CA PRO A 84 12.27 14.18 12.61
C PRO A 84 13.58 13.79 11.90
N GLU A 85 13.60 13.87 10.57
CA GLU A 85 14.73 13.48 9.72
C GLU A 85 15.04 11.97 9.63
N ALA A 86 14.13 11.09 10.07
CA ALA A 86 14.34 9.65 9.89
C ALA A 86 14.22 9.26 8.41
N THR A 87 15.31 8.76 7.81
CA THR A 87 15.33 8.33 6.40
C THR A 87 15.84 6.89 6.27
N ILE A 88 15.26 6.11 5.37
CA ILE A 88 15.74 4.80 4.96
C ILE A 88 16.14 4.90 3.49
N GLU A 89 17.42 4.80 3.20
CA GLU A 89 17.96 4.82 1.84
C GLU A 89 18.19 3.41 1.30
N ALA A 90 17.81 3.20 0.04
CA ALA A 90 17.91 1.94 -0.69
C ALA A 90 17.10 0.78 -0.04
N GLY A 91 17.47 -0.46 -0.40
CA GLY A 91 16.81 -1.68 0.03
C GLY A 91 15.79 -2.19 -0.98
N THR A 92 15.80 -3.51 -1.20
CA THR A 92 14.88 -4.14 -2.15
C THR A 92 13.44 -4.12 -1.65
N CYS A 93 13.20 -4.62 -0.43
CA CYS A 93 11.92 -4.51 0.25
C CYS A 93 12.19 -4.11 1.70
N PRO A 94 12.26 -2.79 2.00
CA PRO A 94 12.62 -2.30 3.32
C PRO A 94 11.79 -2.90 4.46
N PHE A 95 10.45 -2.94 4.30
CA PHE A 95 9.56 -3.63 5.24
C PHE A 95 8.66 -4.63 4.53
N TYR A 96 8.81 -5.89 4.90
CA TYR A 96 7.89 -6.97 4.54
C TYR A 96 7.07 -7.36 5.78
N ILE A 97 5.74 -7.32 5.65
CA ILE A 97 4.80 -7.54 6.75
C ILE A 97 4.10 -8.89 6.57
N GLU A 98 4.46 -9.84 7.41
CA GLU A 98 3.85 -11.16 7.53
C GLU A 98 3.53 -11.41 9.00
N ALA A 99 2.50 -10.73 9.48
CA ALA A 99 2.07 -10.72 10.87
C ALA A 99 0.60 -11.20 10.96
N PRO A 100 0.30 -12.46 10.65
CA PRO A 100 -1.06 -12.98 10.61
C PRO A 100 -1.75 -12.78 11.96
N GLY A 101 -2.96 -12.20 11.95
CA GLY A 101 -3.74 -11.90 13.15
C GLY A 101 -3.27 -10.67 13.94
N ALA A 102 -2.15 -10.04 13.57
CA ALA A 102 -1.63 -8.85 14.25
C ALA A 102 -2.13 -7.54 13.61
N SER A 103 -2.03 -6.45 14.37
CA SER A 103 -2.18 -5.09 13.85
C SER A 103 -0.82 -4.43 13.72
N VAL A 104 -0.54 -3.82 12.57
CA VAL A 104 0.75 -3.17 12.30
C VAL A 104 0.53 -1.70 11.96
N THR A 105 1.38 -0.84 12.49
CA THR A 105 1.40 0.59 12.17
C THR A 105 2.78 0.99 11.67
N ILE A 106 2.84 1.71 10.54
CA ILE A 106 4.05 2.33 9.99
C ILE A 106 3.74 3.79 9.71
N LYS A 107 4.46 4.72 10.33
CA LYS A 107 4.17 6.16 10.20
C LYS A 107 5.41 7.03 10.11
N ASN A 108 5.29 8.19 9.46
CA ASN A 108 6.31 9.25 9.47
C ASN A 108 7.71 8.78 8.99
N LEU A 109 7.78 7.75 8.16
CA LEU A 109 9.05 7.27 7.59
C LEU A 109 9.27 7.88 6.21
N ARG A 110 10.53 8.16 5.88
CA ARG A 110 10.95 8.62 4.56
C ARG A 110 11.82 7.57 3.89
N PHE A 111 11.31 6.92 2.86
CA PHE A 111 12.01 5.95 2.02
C PHE A 111 12.61 6.67 0.81
N ILE A 112 13.88 6.39 0.51
CA ILE A 112 14.63 7.00 -0.58
C ILE A 112 15.21 5.88 -1.42
N HIS A 113 14.90 5.86 -2.71
CA HIS A 113 15.38 4.88 -3.69
C HIS A 113 15.16 3.39 -3.34
N PRO A 114 13.97 2.96 -2.84
CA PRO A 114 13.70 1.52 -2.74
C PRO A 114 13.79 0.86 -4.11
N THR A 115 14.23 -0.41 -4.17
CA THR A 115 14.45 -1.09 -5.46
C THR A 115 13.38 -2.12 -5.85
N SER A 116 12.40 -2.35 -4.99
CA SER A 116 11.12 -3.04 -5.27
C SER A 116 10.05 -2.33 -4.45
N ASP A 117 9.19 -3.03 -3.71
CA ASP A 117 8.16 -2.40 -2.88
C ASP A 117 8.76 -1.73 -1.63
N ALA A 118 8.46 -0.44 -1.39
CA ALA A 118 8.95 0.25 -0.18
C ALA A 118 8.35 -0.37 1.10
N ILE A 119 7.06 -0.74 1.03
CA ILE A 119 6.35 -1.51 2.05
C ILE A 119 5.52 -2.59 1.34
N LEU A 120 5.80 -3.85 1.64
CA LEU A 120 5.07 -5.02 1.14
C LEU A 120 4.34 -5.71 2.29
N VAL A 121 3.06 -5.99 2.12
CA VAL A 121 2.19 -6.61 3.12
C VAL A 121 1.61 -7.89 2.56
N TYR A 122 1.90 -9.01 3.23
CA TYR A 122 1.36 -10.33 2.91
C TYR A 122 0.29 -10.79 3.89
N ALA A 123 0.45 -10.51 5.20
CA ALA A 123 -0.51 -10.95 6.21
C ALA A 123 -0.65 -9.96 7.38
N VAL A 124 -1.89 -9.54 7.68
CA VAL A 124 -2.27 -8.65 8.81
C VAL A 124 -3.77 -8.77 9.12
N ALA A 125 -4.18 -8.43 10.35
CA ALA A 125 -5.59 -8.25 10.74
C ALA A 125 -5.99 -6.78 10.99
N GLY A 126 -5.05 -5.86 10.77
CA GLY A 126 -5.23 -4.43 10.84
C GLY A 126 -3.96 -3.72 10.41
N LEU A 127 -4.10 -2.63 9.65
CA LEU A 127 -2.95 -1.93 9.08
C LEU A 127 -3.17 -0.43 9.12
N THR A 128 -2.12 0.30 9.48
CA THR A 128 -2.05 1.74 9.22
C THR A 128 -0.69 2.10 8.65
N ILE A 129 -0.66 2.56 7.41
CA ILE A 129 0.50 3.18 6.78
C ILE A 129 0.17 4.65 6.53
N ALA A 130 0.77 5.56 7.28
CA ALA A 130 0.38 6.96 7.21
C ALA A 130 1.50 7.98 7.35
N SER A 131 1.38 9.09 6.64
CA SER A 131 2.37 10.18 6.69
C SER A 131 3.77 9.73 6.32
N CYS A 132 3.90 8.68 5.51
CA CYS A 132 5.17 8.25 4.96
C CYS A 132 5.49 9.05 3.69
N LYS A 133 6.78 9.16 3.40
CA LYS A 133 7.28 9.72 2.14
C LYS A 133 8.07 8.64 1.40
N ILE A 134 7.82 8.46 0.10
CA ILE A 134 8.56 7.51 -0.75
C ILE A 134 9.07 8.29 -1.96
N GLU A 135 10.39 8.30 -2.16
CA GLU A 135 11.02 9.09 -3.21
C GLU A 135 11.94 8.23 -4.08
N GLY A 136 11.80 8.42 -5.39
CA GLY A 136 12.72 7.90 -6.39
C GLY A 136 12.80 6.38 -6.44
N LEU A 137 11.67 5.68 -6.38
CA LEU A 137 11.59 4.22 -6.59
C LEU A 137 12.43 3.79 -7.82
N MET A 138 13.34 2.82 -7.65
CA MET A 138 14.27 2.34 -8.68
C MET A 138 14.10 0.82 -8.92
N PRO A 139 13.09 0.36 -9.70
CA PRO A 139 12.76 -1.04 -9.84
C PRO A 139 13.91 -1.94 -10.36
N ALA A 140 14.61 -2.64 -9.47
CA ALA A 140 15.66 -3.61 -9.79
C ALA A 140 15.03 -4.96 -10.16
N GLY A 141 14.36 -4.99 -11.30
CA GLY A 141 13.56 -6.14 -11.75
C GLY A 141 12.45 -5.76 -12.72
N GLY A 142 12.37 -4.48 -13.10
CA GLY A 142 11.37 -3.96 -14.02
C GLY A 142 10.01 -3.66 -13.38
N SER A 143 9.82 -3.93 -12.09
CA SER A 143 8.59 -3.60 -11.36
C SER A 143 8.83 -3.30 -9.89
N GLY A 144 8.07 -2.35 -9.34
CA GLY A 144 8.00 -2.05 -7.91
C GLY A 144 6.83 -1.12 -7.60
N SER A 145 6.48 -1.03 -6.32
CA SER A 145 5.40 -0.18 -5.84
C SER A 145 5.83 0.71 -4.68
N GLY A 146 5.11 1.81 -4.47
CA GLY A 146 5.22 2.55 -3.21
C GLY A 146 4.75 1.67 -2.03
N ILE A 147 3.52 1.18 -2.11
CA ILE A 147 2.92 0.30 -1.09
C ILE A 147 2.19 -0.84 -1.78
N ALA A 148 2.45 -2.08 -1.36
CA ALA A 148 1.82 -3.26 -1.93
C ALA A 148 1.19 -4.13 -0.83
N LEU A 149 -0.09 -4.48 -0.99
CA LEU A 149 -0.81 -5.48 -0.19
C LEU A 149 -1.10 -6.65 -1.13
N LEU A 150 -0.25 -7.65 -1.11
CA LEU A 150 -0.26 -8.76 -2.07
C LEU A 150 -0.36 -10.08 -1.33
N THR A 151 -1.30 -10.93 -1.73
CA THR A 151 -1.37 -12.33 -1.30
C THR A 151 -1.00 -13.29 -2.43
N ILE A 152 -0.49 -12.73 -3.53
CA ILE A 152 0.04 -13.41 -4.72
C ILE A 152 0.93 -12.42 -5.51
N ASP A 153 2.04 -12.89 -6.08
CA ASP A 153 2.94 -12.12 -6.94
C ASP A 153 2.51 -12.13 -8.42
N ALA A 154 1.24 -11.83 -8.66
CA ALA A 154 0.66 -11.75 -9.99
C ALA A 154 -0.71 -11.07 -9.94
N ILE A 155 -1.26 -10.76 -11.11
CA ILE A 155 -2.67 -10.44 -11.22
C ILE A 155 -3.49 -11.68 -10.79
N PRO A 156 -4.39 -11.57 -9.79
CA PRO A 156 -5.21 -12.70 -9.37
C PRO A 156 -6.10 -13.22 -10.51
N THR A 157 -6.22 -14.55 -10.62
CA THR A 157 -7.11 -15.24 -11.57
C THR A 157 -7.91 -16.34 -10.87
N PRO A 158 -9.04 -16.82 -11.41
CA PRO A 158 -9.80 -17.91 -10.78
C PRO A 158 -8.99 -19.15 -10.42
N THR A 159 -7.99 -19.48 -11.23
CA THR A 159 -7.09 -20.63 -11.00
C THR A 159 -5.91 -20.32 -10.09
N GLN A 160 -5.60 -19.02 -9.89
CA GLN A 160 -4.57 -18.53 -8.99
C GLN A 160 -5.10 -17.34 -8.19
N PRO A 161 -5.99 -17.59 -7.22
CA PRO A 161 -6.64 -16.52 -6.47
C PRO A 161 -5.73 -15.85 -5.44
N GLY A 162 -4.58 -16.42 -5.09
CA GLY A 162 -3.77 -16.00 -3.95
C GLY A 162 -4.36 -16.47 -2.61
N HIS A 163 -3.91 -15.83 -1.52
CA HIS A 163 -4.28 -16.15 -0.13
C HIS A 163 -5.05 -15.01 0.54
N PRO A 164 -6.24 -14.66 0.03
CA PRO A 164 -6.96 -13.47 0.46
C PRO A 164 -7.32 -13.45 1.95
N GLU A 165 -7.38 -14.62 2.60
CA GLU A 165 -7.59 -14.77 4.03
C GLU A 165 -6.45 -14.21 4.89
N ASN A 166 -5.28 -13.93 4.32
CA ASN A 166 -4.12 -13.43 5.09
C ASN A 166 -4.25 -11.97 5.49
N ILE A 167 -5.02 -11.18 4.74
CA ILE A 167 -5.21 -9.74 4.98
C ILE A 167 -6.67 -9.48 5.29
N SER A 168 -6.95 -8.93 6.46
CA SER A 168 -8.31 -8.73 6.98
C SER A 168 -8.42 -7.49 7.87
N GLY A 169 -9.65 -7.11 8.21
CA GLY A 169 -9.94 -6.03 9.15
C GLY A 169 -9.79 -4.63 8.55
N ARG A 170 -9.54 -3.63 9.39
CA ARG A 170 -9.44 -2.25 8.96
C ARG A 170 -8.04 -1.93 8.44
N LEU A 171 -7.96 -1.45 7.20
CA LEU A 171 -6.72 -1.10 6.52
C LEU A 171 -6.73 0.38 6.16
N VAL A 172 -5.73 1.13 6.60
CA VAL A 172 -5.63 2.58 6.38
C VAL A 172 -4.31 2.91 5.70
N ILE A 173 -4.37 3.51 4.52
CA ILE A 173 -3.23 4.05 3.78
C ILE A 173 -3.50 5.53 3.55
N ALA A 174 -2.93 6.40 4.39
CA ALA A 174 -3.36 7.78 4.45
C ALA A 174 -2.25 8.83 4.52
N ASN A 175 -2.44 9.95 3.82
CA ASN A 175 -1.55 11.11 3.87
C ASN A 175 -0.10 10.78 3.51
N ASN A 176 0.14 9.81 2.64
CA ASN A 176 1.47 9.50 2.15
C ASN A 176 1.83 10.38 0.95
N ASP A 177 3.10 10.75 0.81
CA ASP A 177 3.64 11.49 -0.34
C ASP A 177 4.59 10.58 -1.12
N MET A 178 4.23 10.22 -2.35
CA MET A 178 4.96 9.27 -3.18
C MET A 178 5.38 9.93 -4.47
N ASP A 179 6.68 10.06 -4.67
CA ASP A 179 7.30 10.47 -5.92
C ASP A 179 8.06 9.29 -6.51
N LEU A 180 7.49 8.65 -7.52
CA LEU A 180 8.05 7.42 -8.07
C LEU A 180 8.99 7.66 -9.26
N ALA A 181 9.46 8.90 -9.43
CA ALA A 181 10.46 9.26 -10.44
C ALA A 181 11.86 8.72 -10.07
N GLY A 182 12.12 7.44 -10.36
CA GLY A 182 13.45 6.84 -10.22
C GLY A 182 13.74 5.71 -11.23
N GLY A 183 12.69 5.11 -11.79
CA GLY A 183 12.81 4.08 -12.83
C GLY A 183 13.13 4.62 -14.23
N THR A 184 13.42 3.69 -15.12
CA THR A 184 13.55 3.90 -16.57
C THR A 184 12.16 3.88 -17.25
N PRO A 185 12.06 4.31 -18.53
CA PRO A 185 10.78 4.28 -19.24
C PRO A 185 10.17 2.90 -19.47
N SER A 186 10.92 1.82 -19.25
CA SER A 186 10.44 0.44 -19.32
C SER A 186 10.04 -0.14 -17.97
N ASP A 187 10.32 0.56 -16.87
CA ASP A 187 10.03 0.06 -15.53
C ASP A 187 8.57 0.33 -15.15
N ILE A 188 7.97 -0.63 -14.46
CA ILE A 188 6.66 -0.53 -13.83
C ILE A 188 6.86 0.10 -12.44
N ALA A 189 6.30 1.28 -12.26
CA ALA A 189 6.28 2.03 -11.01
C ALA A 189 4.82 2.28 -10.62
N LEU A 190 4.33 1.46 -9.68
CA LEU A 190 2.96 1.49 -9.17
C LEU A 190 2.87 2.31 -7.88
N GLY A 191 1.75 2.99 -7.65
CA GLY A 191 1.52 3.68 -6.38
C GLY A 191 1.17 2.71 -5.25
N ILE A 192 -0.13 2.52 -5.04
CA ILE A 192 -0.71 1.61 -4.06
C ILE A 192 -1.34 0.42 -4.78
N VAL A 193 -0.91 -0.79 -4.46
CA VAL A 193 -1.40 -2.04 -5.07
C VAL A 193 -2.06 -2.91 -4.02
N ILE A 194 -3.26 -3.42 -4.29
CA ILE A 194 -4.01 -4.31 -3.38
C ILE A 194 -4.61 -5.46 -4.18
N PHE A 195 -4.01 -6.65 -4.09
CA PHE A 195 -4.42 -7.83 -4.83
C PHE A 195 -4.83 -8.96 -3.90
N SER A 196 -6.07 -9.43 -4.08
CA SER A 196 -6.65 -10.56 -3.36
C SER A 196 -6.57 -10.39 -1.85
N VAL A 197 -7.49 -9.61 -1.28
CA VAL A 197 -7.55 -9.38 0.17
C VAL A 197 -8.96 -9.55 0.68
N GLY A 198 -9.13 -10.07 1.90
CA GLY A 198 -10.39 -10.13 2.62
C GLY A 198 -11.48 -11.04 2.04
N VAL A 199 -11.14 -11.93 1.11
CA VAL A 199 -12.10 -12.85 0.45
C VAL A 199 -12.34 -14.10 1.29
N SER A 200 -12.87 -13.93 2.51
CA SER A 200 -13.41 -14.99 3.38
C SER A 200 -14.52 -14.41 4.26
N PRO A 201 -15.61 -15.16 4.54
CA PRO A 201 -16.80 -14.64 5.24
C PRO A 201 -16.54 -14.01 6.62
N ASP A 202 -15.43 -14.36 7.27
CA ASP A 202 -15.03 -13.91 8.60
C ASP A 202 -13.77 -13.01 8.58
N ARG A 203 -13.29 -12.63 7.39
CA ARG A 203 -12.02 -11.90 7.20
C ARG A 203 -12.11 -10.76 6.20
N GLU A 204 -13.30 -10.21 5.96
CA GLU A 204 -13.47 -9.05 5.10
C GLU A 204 -12.58 -7.86 5.52
N VAL A 205 -12.27 -7.01 4.53
CA VAL A 205 -11.52 -5.78 4.73
C VAL A 205 -12.42 -4.55 4.66
N ASP A 206 -12.03 -3.51 5.41
CA ASP A 206 -12.56 -2.16 5.31
C ASP A 206 -11.37 -1.22 5.02
N ILE A 207 -11.16 -0.94 3.74
CA ILE A 207 -9.97 -0.24 3.24
C ILE A 207 -10.24 1.27 3.10
N TYR A 208 -9.32 2.09 3.58
CA TYR A 208 -9.32 3.54 3.39
C TYR A 208 -7.99 4.00 2.77
N ILE A 209 -8.05 4.45 1.53
CA ILE A 209 -6.93 5.10 0.80
C ILE A 209 -7.28 6.58 0.70
N SER A 210 -6.68 7.42 1.54
CA SER A 210 -7.10 8.83 1.61
C SER A 210 -6.00 9.86 1.83
N GLY A 211 -6.17 11.04 1.22
CA GLY A 211 -5.23 12.15 1.41
C GLY A 211 -3.83 11.89 0.85
N ASN A 212 -3.62 10.84 0.06
CA ASN A 212 -2.31 10.52 -0.50
C ASN A 212 -2.01 11.44 -1.69
N HIS A 213 -0.74 11.81 -1.83
CA HIS A 213 -0.20 12.48 -3.01
C HIS A 213 0.70 11.49 -3.73
N ILE A 214 0.33 11.07 -4.94
CA ILE A 214 1.07 10.06 -5.70
C ILE A 214 1.39 10.63 -7.07
N ARG A 215 2.68 10.67 -7.41
CA ARG A 215 3.14 11.23 -8.68
C ARG A 215 4.20 10.40 -9.38
N ASN A 216 4.32 10.65 -10.69
CA ASN A 216 5.32 10.04 -11.57
C ASN A 216 5.23 8.51 -11.66
N VAL A 217 4.00 7.99 -11.63
CA VAL A 217 3.72 6.57 -11.85
C VAL A 217 3.75 6.20 -13.34
N THR A 218 4.16 4.97 -13.66
CA THR A 218 4.14 4.42 -15.04
C THR A 218 3.02 3.38 -15.25
N GLU A 219 2.34 3.03 -14.18
CA GLU A 219 1.18 2.15 -14.08
C GLU A 219 0.23 2.71 -12.99
N PRO A 220 -0.95 2.12 -12.71
CA PRO A 220 -1.96 2.76 -11.86
C PRO A 220 -1.41 3.27 -10.53
N ALA A 221 -1.78 4.50 -10.17
CA ALA A 221 -1.47 5.09 -8.87
C ALA A 221 -2.22 4.37 -7.74
N VAL A 222 -3.41 3.85 -8.02
CA VAL A 222 -4.14 2.93 -7.14
C VAL A 222 -4.64 1.76 -7.98
N ASN A 223 -4.24 0.54 -7.64
CA ASN A 223 -4.62 -0.69 -8.34
C ASN A 223 -5.21 -1.71 -7.36
N MET A 224 -6.52 -1.88 -7.39
CA MET A 224 -7.22 -2.83 -6.52
C MET A 224 -7.85 -3.93 -7.36
N ARG A 225 -7.61 -5.18 -6.98
CA ARG A 225 -8.17 -6.35 -7.65
C ARG A 225 -8.60 -7.36 -6.61
N ARG A 226 -9.85 -7.84 -6.73
CA ARG A 226 -10.40 -8.92 -5.89
C ARG A 226 -10.33 -8.56 -4.40
N VAL A 227 -11.24 -7.69 -3.97
CA VAL A 227 -11.37 -7.24 -2.58
C VAL A 227 -12.64 -7.85 -1.98
N GLY A 228 -12.52 -8.60 -0.89
CA GLY A 228 -13.67 -9.03 -0.10
C GLY A 228 -13.98 -8.01 0.97
N GLY A 229 -15.18 -7.41 0.92
CA GLY A 229 -15.57 -6.28 1.75
C GLY A 229 -15.58 -4.96 0.96
N ARG A 230 -15.10 -3.87 1.59
CA ARG A 230 -15.26 -2.51 1.05
C ARG A 230 -13.95 -1.75 0.96
N ALA A 231 -13.88 -0.86 -0.03
CA ALA A 231 -12.75 0.05 -0.18
C ALA A 231 -13.20 1.48 -0.55
N HIS A 232 -12.60 2.44 0.14
CA HIS A 232 -12.78 3.87 -0.02
C HIS A 232 -11.50 4.49 -0.57
N VAL A 233 -11.57 5.09 -1.74
CA VAL A 233 -10.47 5.84 -2.37
C VAL A 233 -10.89 7.30 -2.44
N GLU A 234 -10.46 8.10 -1.46
CA GLU A 234 -11.03 9.42 -1.25
C GLU A 234 -9.99 10.53 -1.02
N ASN A 235 -10.22 11.70 -1.58
CA ASN A 235 -9.38 12.89 -1.33
C ASN A 235 -7.89 12.69 -1.67
N ASN A 236 -7.56 11.86 -2.66
CA ASN A 236 -6.18 11.70 -3.12
C ASN A 236 -5.86 12.68 -4.25
N VAL A 237 -4.61 13.10 -4.34
CA VAL A 237 -4.07 13.91 -5.44
C VAL A 237 -3.11 13.03 -6.24
N LEU A 238 -3.50 12.71 -7.47
CA LEU A 238 -2.80 11.75 -8.31
C LEU A 238 -2.36 12.45 -9.60
N SER A 239 -1.06 12.45 -9.89
CA SER A 239 -0.55 12.97 -11.16
C SER A 239 0.36 11.95 -11.82
N THR A 240 0.07 11.54 -13.04
CA THR A 240 0.99 10.62 -13.73
C THR A 240 2.21 11.37 -14.28
N GLY A 241 3.24 10.66 -14.72
CA GLY A 241 4.21 11.22 -15.66
C GLY A 241 3.73 11.04 -17.11
N PRO A 242 4.58 11.36 -18.11
CA PRO A 242 4.26 11.09 -19.52
C PRO A 242 4.36 9.61 -19.90
N ILE A 243 5.08 8.82 -19.11
CA ILE A 243 5.40 7.43 -19.43
C ILE A 243 4.32 6.49 -18.87
N SER A 244 3.79 5.60 -19.72
CA SER A 244 2.91 4.49 -19.34
C SER A 244 3.45 3.20 -19.94
N VAL A 245 3.53 2.12 -19.15
CA VAL A 245 4.11 0.82 -19.57
C VAL A 245 3.06 -0.29 -19.65
N GLY A 246 1.89 -0.11 -19.05
CA GLY A 246 0.88 -1.18 -18.95
C GLY A 246 -0.55 -0.67 -18.89
N ALA A 247 -1.22 -0.98 -17.78
CA ALA A 247 -2.62 -0.63 -17.58
C ALA A 247 -2.83 0.89 -17.67
N GLY A 248 -3.81 1.30 -18.48
CA GLY A 248 -4.05 2.70 -18.82
C GLY A 248 -4.85 3.47 -17.78
N GLU A 249 -5.26 2.87 -16.66
CA GLU A 249 -6.15 3.48 -15.67
C GLU A 249 -5.38 4.08 -14.47
N VAL A 250 -5.53 5.37 -14.14
CA VAL A 250 -4.81 5.97 -13.00
C VAL A 250 -5.29 5.41 -11.66
N ILE A 251 -6.62 5.34 -11.48
CA ILE A 251 -7.26 4.51 -10.46
C ILE A 251 -7.89 3.32 -11.16
N ARG A 252 -7.45 2.11 -10.82
CA ARG A 252 -8.02 0.86 -11.31
C ARG A 252 -8.65 0.09 -10.17
N VAL A 253 -9.94 -0.21 -10.30
CA VAL A 253 -10.63 -1.18 -9.43
C VAL A 253 -11.23 -2.28 -10.29
N ALA A 254 -10.94 -3.54 -9.94
CA ALA A 254 -11.42 -4.66 -10.73
C ALA A 254 -11.90 -5.88 -9.94
N ASN A 255 -12.89 -6.55 -10.51
CA ASN A 255 -13.52 -7.78 -10.00
C ASN A 255 -14.29 -7.55 -8.68
N ILE A 256 -14.46 -8.60 -7.86
CA ILE A 256 -15.22 -8.54 -6.61
C ILE A 256 -14.80 -7.38 -5.70
N GLY A 257 -15.78 -6.85 -4.98
CA GLY A 257 -15.65 -5.81 -3.98
C GLY A 257 -16.73 -4.74 -4.11
N SER A 258 -16.83 -3.95 -3.05
CA SER A 258 -17.71 -2.78 -2.97
C SER A 258 -16.86 -1.51 -2.84
N PHE A 259 -16.90 -0.64 -3.85
CA PHE A 259 -15.96 0.48 -3.99
C PHE A 259 -16.65 1.84 -3.90
N VAL A 260 -16.04 2.78 -3.18
CA VAL A 260 -16.33 4.22 -3.27
C VAL A 260 -15.08 4.93 -3.73
N ILE A 261 -15.16 5.64 -4.87
CA ILE A 261 -14.09 6.43 -5.45
C ILE A 261 -14.61 7.86 -5.53
N ALA A 262 -14.18 8.71 -4.60
CA ALA A 262 -14.76 10.03 -4.46
C ALA A 262 -13.73 11.13 -4.18
N HIS A 263 -13.99 12.34 -4.66
CA HIS A 263 -13.24 13.52 -4.25
C HIS A 263 -11.74 13.45 -4.56
N ASN A 264 -11.33 12.64 -5.54
CA ASN A 264 -9.94 12.57 -5.98
C ASN A 264 -9.68 13.64 -7.05
N SER A 265 -8.46 14.20 -7.04
CA SER A 265 -7.94 15.06 -8.10
C SER A 265 -6.95 14.26 -8.91
N ILE A 266 -7.25 14.01 -10.18
CA ILE A 266 -6.47 13.18 -11.09
C ILE A 266 -5.98 14.03 -12.26
N HIS A 267 -4.66 14.07 -12.45
CA HIS A 267 -4.03 14.62 -13.64
C HIS A 267 -3.29 13.51 -14.38
N CYS A 268 -3.88 13.02 -15.47
CA CYS A 268 -3.27 12.00 -16.31
C CYS A 268 -2.52 12.69 -17.46
N GLU A 269 -1.21 12.53 -17.46
CA GLU A 269 -0.27 13.03 -18.47
C GLU A 269 0.30 11.90 -19.34
N TRP A 270 -0.11 10.65 -19.10
CA TRP A 270 0.34 9.50 -19.88
C TRP A 270 0.07 9.70 -21.36
N LEU A 271 1.09 9.44 -22.19
CA LEU A 271 0.99 9.55 -23.65
C LEU A 271 0.22 8.40 -24.31
N ASN A 272 -0.26 7.43 -23.52
CA ASN A 272 -1.00 6.28 -24.01
C ASN A 272 -2.40 6.72 -24.47
N PRO A 273 -2.76 6.53 -25.76
CA PRO A 273 -4.05 6.97 -26.26
C PRO A 273 -5.22 6.25 -25.59
N GLY A 274 -5.03 5.08 -24.99
CA GLY A 274 -6.06 4.33 -24.24
C GLY A 274 -6.10 4.64 -22.75
N SER A 275 -5.53 5.76 -22.30
CA SER A 275 -5.52 6.11 -20.87
C SER A 275 -6.91 6.49 -20.34
N VAL A 276 -7.13 6.14 -19.08
CA VAL A 276 -8.34 6.35 -18.30
C VAL A 276 -7.97 7.00 -16.97
N GLY A 277 -8.75 7.98 -16.52
CA GLY A 277 -8.59 8.52 -15.17
C GLY A 277 -9.01 7.50 -14.10
N VAL A 278 -10.28 7.09 -14.12
CA VAL A 278 -10.85 6.07 -13.22
C VAL A 278 -11.44 4.91 -14.01
N GLY A 279 -10.90 3.71 -13.84
CA GLY A 279 -11.42 2.48 -14.42
C GLY A 279 -12.06 1.57 -13.38
N VAL A 280 -13.33 1.22 -13.59
CA VAL A 280 -14.12 0.32 -12.75
C VAL A 280 -14.63 -0.83 -13.62
N LEU A 281 -14.17 -2.05 -13.38
CA LEU A 281 -14.54 -3.16 -14.26
C LEU A 281 -14.53 -4.56 -13.63
N SER A 282 -15.38 -5.48 -14.11
CA SER A 282 -15.16 -6.92 -13.87
C SER A 282 -14.57 -7.54 -15.14
N GLN A 283 -13.38 -8.11 -15.02
CA GLN A 283 -12.70 -8.78 -16.14
C GLN A 283 -12.87 -10.31 -16.08
N VAL A 284 -13.38 -10.82 -14.95
CA VAL A 284 -13.57 -12.24 -14.66
C VAL A 284 -15.05 -12.48 -14.32
N PRO A 285 -15.81 -13.24 -15.14
CA PRO A 285 -17.23 -13.50 -14.89
C PRO A 285 -17.53 -14.16 -13.54
N GLU A 286 -16.60 -14.99 -13.03
CA GLU A 286 -16.72 -15.66 -11.74
C GLU A 286 -16.57 -14.70 -10.55
N TRP A 287 -16.03 -13.51 -10.78
CA TRP A 287 -15.74 -12.50 -9.78
C TRP A 287 -16.41 -11.17 -10.13
N PRO A 288 -17.75 -11.13 -10.22
CA PRO A 288 -18.46 -9.91 -10.54
C PRO A 288 -18.26 -8.89 -9.41
N MET A 289 -18.01 -7.65 -9.78
CA MET A 289 -18.02 -6.53 -8.84
C MET A 289 -19.40 -6.39 -8.21
N GLU A 290 -19.45 -6.12 -6.90
CA GLU A 290 -20.71 -6.08 -6.16
C GLU A 290 -21.35 -4.70 -6.26
N HIS A 291 -20.58 -3.66 -5.94
CA HIS A 291 -21.03 -2.28 -5.94
C HIS A 291 -19.86 -1.34 -6.30
N ALA A 292 -20.15 -0.28 -7.04
CA ALA A 292 -19.21 0.81 -7.25
C ALA A 292 -19.93 2.14 -7.29
N VAL A 293 -19.39 3.12 -6.56
CA VAL A 293 -19.81 4.52 -6.61
C VAL A 293 -18.60 5.35 -7.02
N VAL A 294 -18.71 6.04 -8.14
CA VAL A 294 -17.73 7.02 -8.61
C VAL A 294 -18.40 8.38 -8.60
N ILE A 295 -17.95 9.29 -7.74
CA ILE A 295 -18.64 10.57 -7.53
C ILE A 295 -17.66 11.70 -7.23
N ASP A 296 -17.92 12.90 -7.78
CA ASP A 296 -17.19 14.12 -7.44
C ASP A 296 -15.66 13.98 -7.56
N ASN A 297 -15.17 13.29 -8.60
CA ASN A 297 -13.75 13.25 -8.93
C ASN A 297 -13.44 14.31 -9.99
N GLU A 298 -12.34 15.03 -9.82
CA GLU A 298 -11.78 15.91 -10.85
C GLU A 298 -10.78 15.11 -11.67
N VAL A 299 -11.01 15.01 -12.98
CA VAL A 299 -10.12 14.26 -13.89
C VAL A 299 -9.72 15.15 -15.05
N ILE A 300 -8.42 15.44 -15.12
CA ILE A 300 -7.80 16.19 -16.20
C ILE A 300 -6.95 15.22 -17.01
N MET A 301 -7.33 15.00 -18.27
CA MET A 301 -6.56 14.20 -19.22
C MET A 301 -5.75 15.16 -20.11
N SER A 302 -4.43 15.09 -20.04
CA SER A 302 -3.51 15.97 -20.78
C SER A 302 -2.68 15.16 -21.77
N LEU A 303 -3.18 15.01 -22.99
CA LEU A 303 -2.51 14.31 -24.08
C LEU A 303 -1.94 15.32 -25.10
N PRO A 304 -0.85 14.97 -25.83
CA PRO A 304 -0.32 15.83 -26.88
C PRO A 304 -1.32 16.11 -28.00
N ASP A 305 -1.13 17.24 -28.66
CA ASP A 305 -1.89 17.57 -29.87
C ASP A 305 -1.75 16.47 -30.93
N GLY A 306 -2.89 16.05 -31.48
CA GLY A 306 -2.94 15.02 -32.53
C GLY A 306 -2.99 13.58 -32.02
N THR A 307 -3.08 13.33 -30.71
CA THR A 307 -3.34 11.99 -30.19
C THR A 307 -4.69 11.46 -30.71
N GLU A 308 -4.66 10.30 -31.37
CA GLU A 308 -5.87 9.57 -31.76
C GLU A 308 -6.39 8.75 -30.57
N PHE A 309 -7.55 9.13 -30.05
CA PHE A 309 -8.20 8.42 -28.95
C PHE A 309 -8.72 7.05 -29.40
N THR A 310 -8.64 6.09 -28.48
CA THR A 310 -9.22 4.74 -28.64
C THR A 310 -10.60 4.68 -27.99
N PRO A 311 -11.36 3.58 -28.18
CA PRO A 311 -12.60 3.35 -27.43
C PRO A 311 -12.42 3.26 -25.90
N PHE A 312 -11.19 3.12 -25.41
CA PHE A 312 -10.87 3.07 -23.98
C PHE A 312 -10.32 4.39 -23.44
N SER A 313 -10.38 5.48 -24.19
CA SER A 313 -9.97 6.81 -23.72
C SER A 313 -11.10 7.49 -22.96
N ALA A 314 -10.98 7.62 -21.64
CA ALA A 314 -12.05 8.21 -20.84
C ALA A 314 -11.55 8.88 -19.55
N GLY A 315 -12.23 9.94 -19.10
CA GLY A 315 -12.02 10.39 -17.72
C GLY A 315 -12.44 9.31 -16.72
N ILE A 316 -13.58 8.66 -16.97
CA ILE A 316 -14.15 7.57 -16.18
C ILE A 316 -14.63 6.47 -17.15
N ASP A 317 -14.17 5.24 -16.97
CA ASP A 317 -14.60 4.03 -17.70
C ASP A 317 -15.22 3.02 -16.73
N ILE A 318 -16.46 2.59 -17.02
CA ILE A 318 -17.22 1.63 -16.22
C ILE A 318 -17.71 0.51 -17.16
N ARG A 319 -17.24 -0.73 -16.99
CA ARG A 319 -17.56 -1.84 -17.91
C ARG A 319 -17.50 -3.25 -17.30
N GLY A 320 -18.10 -4.22 -17.99
CA GLY A 320 -17.99 -5.64 -17.63
C GLY A 320 -18.79 -6.01 -16.38
N PHE A 321 -20.06 -5.61 -16.33
CA PHE A 321 -21.02 -6.00 -15.28
C PHE A 321 -22.10 -6.89 -15.88
#